data_AF-A0A3B9IYY8-F1
#
_entry.id   AF-A0A3B9IYY8-F1
#
_cell.length_a   1.000
_cell.length_b   1.000
_cell.length_c   1.000
_cell.angle_alpha   90.00
_cell.angle_beta   90.00
_cell.angle_gamma   90.00
#
_symmetry.space_group_name_H-M   'P 1'
#
loop_
_entity.id
_entity.type
_entity.pdbx_description
1 polymer ?
#
loop_
_entity_poly.entity_id
_entity_poly.type
_entity_poly.pdbx_seq_one_letter_code
_entity_poly.pdbx_strand_id
1 'polypeptide(L)'
;MRTGELWWSRLVNSVRFLDDIKDAIIEGKSVIMNFSDSIPWFDDLTEALEQKLSFMTDTRSFAYDDVSSVTTEPAEYLFTNYFTESERKKYWIDESYEQFMAENNNTTLNHKILCITGINSDNAAPWLKTVSEYLEYRNSEERCIFILFVRQANTIGSKLISNFQYSDYVTDYDCLMLCLTLMSSEKCRSVQKQYISELASSIAGNNVEIAGLLAKEGLSLAEDPYGTASQVLWDNDIKITNLSEVVETAVWEAQIKLVFPRLEDFRRNLVQKYNDKIKMQLPITSSSGERIEKPSDVEIGPLFSIAGKGKFLEKSEFDMLCKMRDARNMLAHSESIKFDKLKELKLI
;
A
#
# COMPACT_ATOMS: atom_id res chain seq x y z
N MET A 1 12.45 0.12 15.49
CA MET A 1 11.80 0.96 14.49
C MET A 1 10.37 0.49 14.36
N ARG A 2 9.41 1.39 14.57
CA ARG A 2 7.98 1.10 14.35
C ARG A 2 7.72 0.88 12.85
N THR A 3 6.61 0.25 12.49
CA THR A 3 6.30 0.03 11.06
C THR A 3 5.97 1.34 10.35
N GLY A 4 5.24 2.25 11.01
CA GLY A 4 4.99 3.59 10.47
C GLY A 4 6.27 4.41 10.32
N GLU A 5 7.16 4.38 11.31
CA GLU A 5 8.50 4.99 11.21
C GLU A 5 9.28 4.43 10.01
N LEU A 6 9.31 3.11 9.82
CA LEU A 6 9.94 2.48 8.63
C LEU A 6 9.32 3.00 7.34
N TRP A 7 7.99 3.02 7.28
CA TRP A 7 7.23 3.44 6.11
C TRP A 7 7.55 4.89 5.72
N TRP A 8 7.39 5.84 6.64
CA TRP A 8 7.57 7.26 6.33
C TRP A 8 9.02 7.73 6.23
N SER A 9 9.99 6.94 6.72
CA SER A 9 11.41 7.32 6.69
C SER A 9 12.29 6.54 5.72
N ARG A 10 11.87 5.36 5.22
CA ARG A 10 12.73 4.50 4.39
C ARG A 10 12.13 3.97 3.11
N LEU A 11 10.80 3.85 3.01
CA LEU A 11 10.18 3.35 1.77
C LEU A 11 10.18 4.45 0.72
N VAL A 12 10.58 4.10 -0.51
CA VAL A 12 10.99 5.10 -1.51
C VAL A 12 9.86 6.07 -1.84
N ASN A 13 8.67 5.58 -2.15
CA ASN A 13 7.57 6.44 -2.60
C ASN A 13 6.89 7.21 -1.45
N SER A 14 6.83 6.64 -0.24
CA SER A 14 6.35 7.35 0.96
C SER A 14 7.32 8.46 1.38
N VAL A 15 8.63 8.23 1.30
CA VAL A 15 9.65 9.26 1.52
C VAL A 15 9.55 10.34 0.44
N ARG A 16 9.43 9.95 -0.83
CA ARG A 16 9.27 10.89 -1.95
C ARG A 16 8.02 11.75 -1.79
N PHE A 17 6.90 11.18 -1.36
CA PHE A 17 5.68 11.94 -1.06
C PHE A 17 5.94 13.07 -0.06
N LEU A 18 6.63 12.77 1.05
CA LEU A 18 6.99 13.78 2.05
C LEU A 18 8.06 14.77 1.55
N ASP A 19 8.98 14.33 0.68
CA ASP A 19 9.99 15.22 0.10
C ASP A 19 9.38 16.23 -0.88
N ASP A 20 8.46 15.80 -1.74
CA ASP A 20 7.76 16.71 -2.67
C ASP A 20 6.89 17.73 -1.90
N ILE A 21 6.28 17.33 -0.78
CA ILE A 21 5.56 18.22 0.14
C ILE A 21 6.51 19.25 0.75
N LYS A 22 7.66 18.80 1.27
CA LYS A 22 8.68 19.67 1.86
C LYS A 22 9.18 20.68 0.82
N ASP A 23 9.43 20.25 -0.41
CA ASP A 23 9.89 21.13 -1.48
C ASP A 23 8.84 22.19 -1.85
N ALA A 24 7.55 21.83 -1.92
CA ALA A 24 6.47 22.80 -2.12
C ALA A 24 6.37 23.84 -0.97
N ILE A 25 6.59 23.40 0.26
CA ILE A 25 6.60 24.26 1.44
C ILE A 25 7.80 25.23 1.41
N ILE A 26 8.98 24.76 0.99
CA ILE A 26 10.18 25.61 0.81
C ILE A 26 9.93 26.67 -0.25
N GLU A 27 9.17 26.37 -1.30
CA GLU A 27 8.71 27.34 -2.31
C GLU A 27 7.65 28.33 -1.77
N GLY A 28 7.32 28.24 -0.48
CA GLY A 28 6.35 29.11 0.19
C GLY A 28 4.90 28.76 -0.10
N LYS A 29 4.61 27.59 -0.67
CA LYS A 29 3.23 27.14 -0.93
C LYS A 29 2.64 26.46 0.29
N SER A 30 1.32 26.58 0.44
CA SER A 30 0.55 25.69 1.30
C SER A 30 0.28 24.38 0.56
N VAL A 31 -0.09 23.34 1.30
CA VAL A 31 -0.16 21.97 0.78
C VAL A 31 -1.49 21.33 1.15
N ILE A 32 -2.08 20.63 0.18
CA ILE A 32 -3.16 19.67 0.40
C ILE A 32 -2.57 18.27 0.26
N MET A 33 -2.70 17.48 1.32
CA MET A 33 -2.38 16.06 1.34
C MET A 33 -3.69 15.28 1.27
N ASN A 34 -3.96 14.69 0.11
CA ASN A 34 -5.23 14.04 -0.17
C ASN A 34 -5.10 12.51 -0.06
N PHE A 35 -5.96 11.91 0.76
CA PHE A 35 -5.99 10.48 1.02
C PHE A 35 -7.35 9.90 0.60
N SER A 36 -7.31 8.78 -0.13
CA SER A 36 -8.52 8.08 -0.56
C SER A 36 -9.27 7.40 0.59
N ASP A 37 -8.60 7.14 1.71
CA ASP A 37 -9.20 6.55 2.90
C ASP A 37 -8.51 7.07 4.19
N SER A 38 -8.08 6.19 5.09
CA SER A 38 -7.34 6.55 6.30
C SER A 38 -5.92 6.99 5.97
N ILE A 39 -5.35 7.83 6.84
CA ILE A 39 -3.96 8.27 6.73
C ILE A 39 -3.09 7.23 7.43
N PRO A 40 -2.15 6.57 6.72
CA PRO A 40 -1.34 5.50 7.33
C PRO A 40 -0.43 6.04 8.44
N TRP A 41 -0.53 5.46 9.63
CA TRP A 41 0.26 5.78 10.82
C TRP A 41 0.41 7.28 11.03
N PHE A 42 -0.70 7.99 11.22
CA PHE A 42 -0.75 9.45 11.26
C PHE A 42 0.31 10.07 12.18
N ASP A 43 0.50 9.53 13.40
CA ASP A 43 1.51 10.02 14.33
C ASP A 43 2.95 9.90 13.78
N ASP A 44 3.28 8.76 13.16
CA ASP A 44 4.59 8.54 12.53
C ASP A 44 4.77 9.46 11.30
N LEU A 45 3.69 9.75 10.55
CA LEU A 45 3.72 10.71 9.44
C LEU A 45 4.00 12.12 9.95
N THR A 46 3.28 12.58 10.98
CA THR A 46 3.47 13.93 11.52
C THR A 46 4.87 14.09 12.11
N GLU A 47 5.37 13.08 12.81
CA GLU A 47 6.74 13.08 13.35
C GLU A 47 7.77 13.17 12.21
N ALA A 48 7.60 12.38 11.14
CA ALA A 48 8.50 12.42 9.98
C ALA A 48 8.45 13.77 9.24
N LEU A 49 7.26 14.37 9.13
CA LEU A 49 7.05 15.67 8.49
C LEU A 49 7.70 16.80 9.30
N GLU A 50 7.49 16.83 10.61
CA GLU A 50 8.13 17.81 11.52
C GLU A 50 9.65 17.70 11.46
N GLN A 51 10.20 16.49 11.49
CA GLN A 51 11.65 16.28 11.35
C GLN A 51 12.17 16.85 10.03
N LYS A 52 11.46 16.61 8.92
CA LYS A 52 11.82 17.15 7.60
C LYS A 52 11.72 18.68 7.52
N LEU A 53 10.81 19.29 8.28
CA LEU A 53 10.56 20.74 8.31
C LEU A 53 11.22 21.45 9.50
N SER A 54 12.06 20.74 10.27
CA SER A 54 12.74 21.29 11.46
C SER A 54 13.56 22.55 11.18
N PHE A 55 14.10 22.72 9.97
CA PHE A 55 14.81 23.94 9.58
C PHE A 55 13.93 25.21 9.58
N MET A 56 12.59 25.08 9.53
CA MET A 56 11.67 26.21 9.59
C MET A 56 11.26 26.58 11.03
N THR A 57 11.53 25.73 12.02
CA THR A 57 11.05 25.96 13.39
C THR A 57 11.73 27.14 14.09
N ASP A 58 12.83 27.65 13.54
CA ASP A 58 13.50 28.86 14.02
C ASP A 58 12.64 30.13 13.81
N THR A 59 11.72 30.11 12.83
CA THR A 59 10.89 31.26 12.47
C THR A 59 9.39 30.98 12.60
N ARG A 60 8.99 29.71 12.69
CA ARG A 60 7.60 29.28 12.69
C ARG A 60 7.33 28.22 13.74
N SER A 61 6.14 28.25 14.34
CA SER A 61 5.67 27.18 15.25
C SER A 61 4.70 26.24 14.55
N PHE A 62 4.80 24.94 14.83
CA PHE A 62 3.78 23.97 14.43
C PHE A 62 2.52 24.15 15.29
N ALA A 63 1.36 23.98 14.66
CA ALA A 63 0.07 23.88 15.32
C ALA A 63 -0.77 22.82 14.60
N TYR A 64 -1.58 22.09 15.37
CA TYR A 64 -2.46 21.03 14.88
C TYR A 64 -3.89 21.32 15.32
N ASP A 65 -4.79 21.41 14.34
CA ASP A 65 -6.22 21.59 14.57
C ASP A 65 -6.98 20.40 13.96
N ASP A 66 -7.75 19.68 14.78
CA ASP A 66 -8.73 18.70 14.32
C ASP A 66 -10.09 19.37 14.19
N VAL A 67 -10.56 19.49 12.95
CA VAL A 67 -11.80 20.21 12.62
C VAL A 67 -12.99 19.27 12.38
N SER A 68 -12.86 17.99 12.74
CA SER A 68 -13.92 17.00 12.56
C SER A 68 -15.24 17.32 13.27
N SER A 69 -15.18 18.09 14.37
CA SER A 69 -16.35 18.50 15.16
C SER A 69 -16.75 19.97 14.99
N VAL A 70 -16.04 20.71 14.13
CA VAL A 70 -16.27 22.14 13.93
C VAL A 70 -17.52 22.34 13.06
N THR A 71 -18.44 23.15 13.56
CA THR A 71 -19.73 23.47 12.89
C THR A 71 -19.82 24.92 12.42
N THR A 72 -18.90 25.78 12.88
CA THR A 72 -18.75 27.16 12.42
C THR A 72 -18.04 27.22 11.07
N GLU A 73 -18.17 28.34 10.36
CA GLU A 73 -17.41 28.57 9.12
C GLU A 73 -15.88 28.53 9.39
N PRO A 74 -15.06 27.97 8.49
CA PRO A 74 -13.61 27.84 8.68
C PRO A 74 -12.90 29.15 9.03
N ALA A 75 -13.29 30.25 8.38
CA ALA A 75 -12.70 31.56 8.60
C ALA A 75 -12.98 32.09 10.00
N GLU A 76 -14.21 31.91 10.49
CA GLU A 76 -14.62 32.27 11.85
C GLU A 76 -13.88 31.44 12.90
N TYR A 77 -13.68 30.14 12.64
CA TYR A 77 -12.89 29.26 13.49
C TYR A 77 -11.44 29.75 13.62
N LEU A 78 -10.76 29.98 12.49
CA LEU A 78 -9.38 30.46 12.47
C LEU A 78 -9.25 31.82 13.17
N PHE A 79 -10.18 32.73 12.89
CA PHE A 79 -10.23 34.04 13.52
C PHE A 79 -10.39 33.94 15.04
N THR A 80 -11.27 33.05 15.51
CA THR A 80 -11.53 32.87 16.94
C THR A 80 -10.35 32.23 17.68
N ASN A 81 -9.61 31.32 17.04
CA ASN A 81 -8.56 30.58 17.71
C ASN A 81 -7.18 31.26 17.66
N TYR A 82 -6.89 32.02 16.60
CA TYR A 82 -5.55 32.59 16.40
C TYR A 82 -5.43 34.09 16.65
N PHE A 83 -6.55 34.80 16.87
CA PHE A 83 -6.57 36.22 17.22
C PHE A 83 -6.98 36.43 18.66
N THR A 84 -6.40 37.43 19.33
CA THR A 84 -6.79 37.79 20.70
C THR A 84 -8.14 38.51 20.73
N GLU A 85 -8.84 38.50 21.86
CA GLU A 85 -10.10 39.25 22.00
C GLU A 85 -9.96 40.74 21.65
N SER A 86 -8.81 41.35 21.94
CA SER A 86 -8.56 42.76 21.61
C SER A 86 -8.42 42.99 20.11
N GLU A 87 -7.80 42.07 19.36
CA GLU A 87 -7.72 42.15 17.91
C GLU A 87 -9.07 41.83 17.27
N ARG A 88 -9.82 40.87 17.82
CA ARG A 88 -11.14 40.52 17.30
C ARG A 88 -12.15 41.67 17.36
N LYS A 89 -12.04 42.54 18.37
CA LYS A 89 -12.89 43.75 18.50
C LYS A 89 -12.59 44.83 17.44
N LYS A 90 -11.46 44.74 16.73
CA LYS A 90 -11.09 45.69 15.67
C LYS A 90 -11.66 45.31 14.31
N TYR A 91 -12.21 44.10 14.18
CA TYR A 91 -12.86 43.63 12.97
C TYR A 91 -14.17 44.38 12.74
N TRP A 92 -14.41 44.81 11.50
CA TRP A 92 -15.63 45.47 11.06
C TRP A 92 -16.31 44.66 9.95
N ILE A 93 -17.64 44.75 9.84
CA ILE A 93 -18.46 43.92 8.94
C ILE A 93 -18.16 44.12 7.44
N ASP A 94 -17.52 45.24 7.07
CA ASP A 94 -17.28 45.61 5.66
C ASP A 94 -16.12 44.83 4.99
N GLU A 95 -15.36 44.05 5.75
CA GLU A 95 -14.28 43.18 5.25
C GLU A 95 -14.55 41.71 5.60
N SER A 96 -14.02 40.77 4.80
CA SER A 96 -14.11 39.34 5.13
C SER A 96 -13.13 38.95 6.25
N TYR A 97 -13.41 37.85 6.95
CA TYR A 97 -12.46 37.31 7.94
C TYR A 97 -11.11 37.01 7.30
N GLU A 98 -11.09 36.41 6.10
CA GLU A 98 -9.88 36.08 5.36
C GLU A 98 -9.02 37.31 5.08
N GLN A 99 -9.65 38.39 4.60
CA GLN A 99 -8.96 39.65 4.33
C GLN A 99 -8.42 40.28 5.63
N PHE A 100 -9.23 40.39 6.68
CA PHE A 100 -8.78 40.94 7.96
C PHE A 100 -7.61 40.13 8.53
N MET A 101 -7.71 38.80 8.51
CA MET A 101 -6.65 37.93 9.00
C MET A 101 -5.35 38.07 8.19
N ALA A 102 -5.49 38.22 6.87
CA ALA A 102 -4.37 38.38 5.96
C ALA A 102 -3.65 39.72 6.15
N GLU A 103 -4.39 40.82 6.35
CA GLU A 103 -3.83 42.18 6.48
C GLU A 103 -3.31 42.49 7.90
N ASN A 104 -3.82 41.79 8.92
CA ASN A 104 -3.42 42.02 10.31
C ASN A 104 -2.06 41.36 10.63
N ASN A 105 -1.10 42.18 11.08
CA ASN A 105 0.23 41.71 11.49
C ASN A 105 0.32 41.30 12.96
N ASN A 106 -0.65 41.70 13.79
CA ASN A 106 -0.71 41.38 15.21
C ASN A 106 -1.40 40.03 15.45
N THR A 107 -0.96 38.98 14.75
CA THR A 107 -1.48 37.63 14.92
C THR A 107 -0.37 36.60 14.98
N THR A 108 -0.61 35.54 15.75
CA THR A 108 0.30 34.39 15.80
C THR A 108 0.18 33.51 14.57
N LEU A 109 -0.93 33.61 13.82
CA LEU A 109 -1.22 32.77 12.64
C LEU A 109 -0.13 32.87 11.57
N ASN A 110 0.36 34.08 11.30
CA ASN A 110 1.32 34.33 10.23
C ASN A 110 2.68 33.64 10.45
N HIS A 111 2.99 33.31 11.69
CA HIS A 111 4.23 32.65 12.12
C HIS A 111 4.00 31.16 12.43
N LYS A 112 2.98 30.56 11.81
CA LYS A 112 2.65 29.13 12.00
C LYS A 112 2.81 28.31 10.74
N ILE A 113 3.12 27.03 10.97
CA ILE A 113 2.81 25.93 10.07
C ILE A 113 1.59 25.26 10.68
N LEU A 114 0.42 25.46 10.06
CA LEU A 114 -0.85 25.00 10.59
C LEU A 114 -1.28 23.73 9.87
N CYS A 115 -1.21 22.61 10.59
CA CYS A 115 -1.67 21.30 10.16
C CYS A 115 -3.15 21.16 10.53
N ILE A 116 -4.03 20.98 9.54
CA ILE A 116 -5.48 20.86 9.76
C ILE A 116 -5.92 19.45 9.36
N THR A 117 -6.50 18.71 10.31
CA THR A 117 -7.05 17.36 10.13
C THR A 117 -8.57 17.36 10.28
N GLY A 118 -9.23 16.25 9.96
CA GLY A 118 -10.69 16.16 10.03
C GLY A 118 -11.41 16.79 8.84
N ILE A 119 -10.69 17.12 7.77
CA ILE A 119 -11.26 17.59 6.51
C ILE A 119 -11.66 16.38 5.65
N ASN A 120 -12.91 16.33 5.24
CA ASN A 120 -13.49 15.28 4.40
C ASN A 120 -14.20 15.89 3.18
N SER A 121 -14.82 15.06 2.34
CA SER A 121 -15.57 15.51 1.15
C SER A 121 -16.63 16.57 1.43
N ASP A 122 -17.22 16.56 2.63
CA ASP A 122 -18.41 17.36 2.95
C ASP A 122 -18.01 18.78 3.37
N ASN A 123 -16.83 18.94 3.98
CA ASN A 123 -16.33 20.22 4.47
C ASN A 123 -15.07 20.74 3.75
N ALA A 124 -14.49 19.99 2.81
CA ALA A 124 -13.27 20.40 2.10
C ALA A 124 -13.41 21.73 1.35
N ALA A 125 -14.52 21.94 0.63
CA ALA A 125 -14.68 23.12 -0.21
C ALA A 125 -14.62 24.46 0.58
N PRO A 126 -15.36 24.63 1.70
CA PRO A 126 -15.19 25.80 2.57
C PRO A 126 -13.76 26.01 3.07
N TRP A 127 -13.10 24.95 3.58
CA TRP A 127 -11.73 25.06 4.10
C TRP A 127 -10.72 25.48 3.03
N LEU A 128 -10.80 24.87 1.84
CA LEU A 128 -9.94 25.22 0.71
C LEU A 128 -10.16 26.65 0.24
N LYS A 129 -11.42 27.11 0.23
CA LYS A 129 -11.79 28.47 -0.15
C LYS A 129 -11.17 29.48 0.84
N THR A 130 -11.41 29.31 2.14
CA THR A 130 -10.88 30.20 3.18
C THR A 130 -9.34 30.27 3.14
N VAL A 131 -8.65 29.13 2.99
CA VAL A 131 -7.18 29.11 2.88
C VAL A 131 -6.71 29.83 1.60
N SER A 132 -7.37 29.60 0.47
CA SER A 132 -7.01 30.25 -0.79
C SER A 132 -7.18 31.77 -0.71
N GLU A 133 -8.31 32.24 -0.19
CA GLU A 133 -8.61 33.67 -0.05
C GLU A 133 -7.62 34.35 0.91
N TYR A 134 -7.32 33.75 2.07
CA TYR A 134 -6.29 34.28 2.98
C TYR A 134 -4.92 34.41 2.29
N LEU A 135 -4.50 33.39 1.52
CA LEU A 135 -3.22 33.39 0.83
C LEU A 135 -3.16 34.42 -0.31
N GLU A 136 -4.28 34.69 -0.97
CA GLU A 136 -4.40 35.70 -2.03
C GLU A 136 -4.32 37.13 -1.47
N TYR A 137 -4.96 37.39 -0.32
CA TYR A 137 -4.90 38.70 0.34
C TYR A 137 -3.50 38.97 0.95
N ARG A 138 -2.77 37.94 1.39
CA ARG A 138 -1.44 38.10 2.01
C ARG A 138 -0.28 37.75 1.08
N ASN A 139 0.18 38.73 0.31
CA ASN A 139 1.37 38.62 -0.54
C ASN A 139 2.68 38.96 0.21
N SER A 140 2.92 38.31 1.35
CA SER A 140 4.13 38.46 2.17
C SER A 140 4.76 37.09 2.45
N GLU A 141 6.08 37.06 2.61
CA GLU A 141 6.81 35.86 3.05
C GLU A 141 6.45 35.49 4.50
N GLU A 142 6.08 36.47 5.33
CA GLU A 142 5.57 36.27 6.68
C GLU A 142 4.08 35.93 6.66
N ARG A 143 3.68 34.83 6.02
CA ARG A 143 2.29 34.31 6.02
C ARG A 143 2.21 32.91 6.60
N CYS A 144 1.03 32.48 7.06
CA CYS A 144 0.81 31.11 7.51
C CYS A 144 1.04 30.10 6.38
N ILE A 145 1.64 28.95 6.69
CA ILE A 145 1.74 27.81 5.80
C ILE A 145 0.73 26.78 6.27
N PHE A 146 -0.25 26.46 5.42
CA PHE A 146 -1.27 25.48 5.73
C PHE A 146 -0.89 24.10 5.18
N ILE A 147 -1.06 23.07 5.99
CA ILE A 147 -0.96 21.67 5.58
C ILE A 147 -2.32 21.02 5.86
N LEU A 148 -3.09 20.79 4.81
CA LEU A 148 -4.46 20.31 4.90
C LEU A 148 -4.50 18.80 4.65
N PHE A 149 -4.87 18.04 5.68
CA PHE A 149 -5.09 16.60 5.61
C PHE A 149 -6.53 16.34 5.19
N VAL A 150 -6.72 16.01 3.91
CA VAL A 150 -8.05 15.86 3.30
C VAL A 150 -8.32 14.40 2.98
N ARG A 151 -9.52 13.92 3.32
CA ARG A 151 -9.99 12.58 2.99
C ARG A 151 -11.11 12.61 1.96
N GLN A 152 -11.00 11.78 0.93
CA GLN A 152 -12.08 11.48 -0.03
C GLN A 152 -12.68 12.70 -0.76
N ALA A 153 -11.97 13.81 -0.86
CA ALA A 153 -12.45 15.00 -1.56
C ALA A 153 -11.73 15.16 -2.90
N ASN A 154 -12.44 15.63 -3.93
CA ASN A 154 -11.78 16.06 -5.16
C ASN A 154 -11.23 17.47 -4.97
N THR A 155 -9.94 17.58 -4.73
CA THR A 155 -9.24 18.85 -4.51
C THR A 155 -8.39 19.21 -5.72
N ILE A 156 -8.27 20.51 -5.98
CA ILE A 156 -7.38 21.04 -7.03
C ILE A 156 -6.48 22.07 -6.35
N GLY A 157 -5.20 22.05 -6.71
CA GLY A 157 -4.25 23.07 -6.26
C GLY A 157 -4.52 24.45 -6.90
N SER A 158 -3.84 25.46 -6.37
CA SER A 158 -3.81 26.81 -6.92
C SER A 158 -2.37 27.27 -7.08
N LYS A 159 -2.13 28.51 -7.52
CA LYS A 159 -0.77 29.07 -7.62
C LYS A 159 -0.01 29.01 -6.28
N LEU A 160 -0.73 29.16 -5.16
CA LEU A 160 -0.18 29.23 -3.81
C LEU A 160 -0.41 27.94 -3.00
N ILE A 161 -1.11 26.96 -3.57
CA ILE A 161 -1.47 25.71 -2.91
C ILE A 161 -1.13 24.52 -3.83
N SER A 162 -0.19 23.68 -3.40
CA SER A 162 0.09 22.41 -4.09
C SER A 162 -0.85 21.32 -3.61
N ASN A 163 -1.36 20.49 -4.51
CA ASN A 163 -2.20 19.35 -4.19
C ASN A 163 -1.45 18.03 -4.47
N PHE A 164 -1.35 17.17 -3.47
CA PHE A 164 -0.70 15.86 -3.58
C PHE A 164 -1.70 14.76 -3.26
N GLN A 165 -2.00 13.95 -4.28
CA GLN A 165 -2.81 12.75 -4.15
C GLN A 165 -1.91 11.60 -3.67
N TYR A 166 -2.19 11.04 -2.50
CA TYR A 166 -1.36 9.97 -1.94
C TYR A 166 -1.28 8.73 -2.84
N SER A 167 -2.38 8.38 -3.51
CA SER A 167 -2.41 7.23 -4.43
C SER A 167 -1.61 7.44 -5.73
N ASP A 168 -1.15 8.66 -6.03
CA ASP A 168 -0.25 8.89 -7.16
C ASP A 168 1.19 8.45 -6.83
N TYR A 169 1.49 8.31 -5.53
CA TYR A 169 2.79 7.89 -5.01
C TYR A 169 2.78 6.43 -4.60
N VAL A 170 1.73 6.02 -3.88
CA VAL A 170 1.67 4.73 -3.20
C VAL A 170 0.64 3.83 -3.86
N THR A 171 1.08 2.63 -4.21
CA THR A 171 0.32 1.60 -4.89
C THR A 171 0.39 0.25 -4.15
N ASP A 172 -0.29 -0.76 -4.69
CA ASP A 172 -0.17 -2.16 -4.24
C ASP A 172 1.28 -2.67 -4.26
N TYR A 173 2.09 -2.20 -5.20
CA TYR A 173 3.52 -2.47 -5.27
C TYR A 173 4.25 -2.02 -4.00
N ASP A 174 3.95 -0.83 -3.47
CA ASP A 174 4.60 -0.30 -2.28
C ASP A 174 4.19 -1.06 -1.01
N CYS A 175 2.94 -1.56 -0.97
CA CYS A 175 2.48 -2.47 0.08
C CYS A 175 3.31 -3.76 0.08
N LEU A 176 3.52 -4.37 -1.09
CA LEU A 176 4.37 -5.54 -1.24
C LEU A 176 5.83 -5.25 -0.82
N MET A 177 6.38 -4.10 -1.20
CA MET A 177 7.73 -3.69 -0.81
C MET A 177 7.89 -3.53 0.71
N LEU A 178 6.87 -2.99 1.39
CA LEU A 178 6.84 -2.97 2.85
C LEU A 178 6.86 -4.40 3.42
N CYS A 179 5.98 -5.28 2.95
CA CYS A 179 5.92 -6.67 3.42
C CYS A 179 7.27 -7.38 3.25
N LEU A 180 7.89 -7.26 2.07
CA LEU A 180 9.23 -7.83 1.79
C LEU A 180 10.30 -7.27 2.74
N THR A 181 10.24 -5.97 3.04
CA THR A 181 11.16 -5.32 3.97
C THR A 181 10.99 -5.85 5.39
N LEU A 182 9.76 -6.00 5.86
CA LEU A 182 9.45 -6.58 7.18
C LEU A 182 9.90 -8.04 7.27
N MET A 183 9.67 -8.83 6.22
CA MET A 183 10.08 -10.23 6.17
C MET A 183 11.59 -10.43 6.03
N SER A 184 12.36 -9.40 5.71
CA SER A 184 13.80 -9.51 5.50
C SER A 184 14.53 -10.04 6.75
N SER A 185 14.10 -9.65 7.95
CA SER A 185 14.68 -10.08 9.22
C SER A 185 14.20 -11.45 9.71
N GLU A 186 13.15 -12.01 9.10
CA GLU A 186 12.57 -13.28 9.55
C GLU A 186 13.47 -14.49 9.27
N LYS A 187 13.34 -15.54 10.07
CA LYS A 187 14.20 -16.75 9.97
C LYS A 187 13.75 -17.76 8.91
N CYS A 188 12.63 -17.52 8.22
CA CYS A 188 12.11 -18.43 7.21
C CYS A 188 12.87 -18.36 5.87
N ARG A 189 12.63 -19.31 4.97
CA ARG A 189 13.29 -19.37 3.66
C ARG A 189 12.89 -18.18 2.81
N SER A 190 13.76 -17.76 1.88
CA SER A 190 13.48 -16.64 0.96
C SER A 190 12.16 -16.79 0.20
N VAL A 191 11.79 -18.01 -0.18
CA VAL A 191 10.53 -18.30 -0.89
C VAL A 191 9.33 -18.17 0.04
N GLN A 192 9.46 -18.57 1.29
CA GLN A 192 8.42 -18.40 2.31
C GLN A 192 8.22 -16.91 2.60
N LYS A 193 9.31 -16.12 2.70
CA LYS A 193 9.23 -14.67 2.83
C LYS A 193 8.46 -14.03 1.68
N GLN A 194 8.76 -14.43 0.44
CA GLN A 194 8.04 -13.96 -0.75
C GLN A 194 6.56 -14.35 -0.68
N TYR A 195 6.25 -15.61 -0.36
CA TYR A 195 4.87 -16.09 -0.27
C TYR A 195 4.06 -15.34 0.78
N ILE A 196 4.59 -15.17 1.99
CA ILE A 196 3.96 -14.40 3.06
C ILE A 196 3.75 -12.94 2.64
N SER A 197 4.73 -12.34 1.96
CA SER A 197 4.64 -10.95 1.52
C SER A 197 3.54 -10.75 0.47
N GLU A 198 3.45 -11.66 -0.51
CA GLU A 198 2.38 -11.65 -1.51
C GLU A 198 1.01 -11.87 -0.88
N LEU A 199 0.88 -12.79 0.09
CA LEU A 199 -0.38 -13.00 0.82
C LEU A 199 -0.79 -11.73 1.56
N ALA A 200 0.10 -11.16 2.36
CA ALA A 200 -0.18 -10.00 3.19
C ALA A 200 -0.58 -8.78 2.33
N SER A 201 0.16 -8.50 1.26
CA SER A 201 -0.15 -7.37 0.38
C SER A 201 -1.45 -7.60 -0.40
N SER A 202 -1.70 -8.81 -0.89
CA SER A 202 -2.90 -9.10 -1.69
C SER A 202 -4.18 -9.08 -0.84
N ILE A 203 -4.13 -9.62 0.39
CA ILE A 203 -5.27 -9.56 1.34
C ILE A 203 -5.56 -8.10 1.73
N ALA A 204 -4.52 -7.29 1.91
CA ALA A 204 -4.64 -5.90 2.32
C ALA A 204 -5.08 -4.94 1.19
N GLY A 205 -4.89 -5.32 -0.07
CA GLY A 205 -5.07 -4.43 -1.22
C GLY A 205 -4.16 -3.20 -1.11
N ASN A 206 -4.74 -2.00 -1.21
CA ASN A 206 -4.01 -0.73 -1.10
C ASN A 206 -3.88 -0.22 0.35
N ASN A 207 -4.29 -0.99 1.35
CA ASN A 207 -4.16 -0.59 2.74
C ASN A 207 -2.83 -1.08 3.33
N VAL A 208 -1.85 -0.18 3.33
CA VAL A 208 -0.48 -0.48 3.78
C VAL A 208 -0.40 -0.87 5.26
N GLU A 209 -1.29 -0.37 6.13
CA GLU A 209 -1.29 -0.74 7.54
C GLU A 209 -1.69 -2.20 7.72
N ILE A 210 -2.77 -2.62 7.05
CA ILE A 210 -3.22 -4.01 7.04
C ILE A 210 -2.12 -4.91 6.49
N ALA A 211 -1.47 -4.51 5.40
CA ALA A 211 -0.36 -5.26 4.82
C ALA A 211 0.80 -5.46 5.82
N GLY A 212 1.13 -4.40 6.56
CA GLY A 212 2.15 -4.42 7.61
C GLY A 212 1.77 -5.27 8.83
N LEU A 213 0.50 -5.29 9.23
CA LEU A 213 -0.01 -6.15 10.30
C LEU A 213 0.05 -7.62 9.91
N LEU A 214 -0.49 -7.97 8.73
CA LEU A 214 -0.52 -9.35 8.24
C LEU A 214 0.89 -9.91 8.01
N ALA A 215 1.81 -9.13 7.44
CA ALA A 215 3.17 -9.59 7.19
C ALA A 215 3.91 -10.00 8.47
N LYS A 216 3.64 -9.34 9.61
CA LYS A 216 4.26 -9.67 10.89
C LYS A 216 3.86 -11.01 11.46
N GLU A 217 2.70 -11.54 11.06
CA GLU A 217 2.26 -12.88 11.47
C GLU A 217 3.11 -14.00 10.85
N GLY A 218 3.90 -13.68 9.82
CA GLY A 218 4.93 -14.58 9.31
C GLY A 218 4.37 -15.93 8.86
N LEU A 219 4.93 -17.01 9.42
CA LEU A 219 4.52 -18.38 9.06
C LEU A 219 3.08 -18.70 9.43
N SER A 220 2.52 -18.06 10.47
CA SER A 220 1.12 -18.26 10.84
C SER A 220 0.20 -17.88 9.69
N LEU A 221 0.46 -16.75 9.02
CA LEU A 221 -0.29 -16.30 7.85
C LEU A 221 -0.17 -17.29 6.69
N ALA A 222 1.00 -17.90 6.50
CA ALA A 222 1.17 -18.90 5.44
C ALA A 222 0.46 -20.22 5.74
N GLU A 223 0.39 -20.63 7.02
CA GLU A 223 -0.17 -21.90 7.47
C GLU A 223 -1.70 -21.87 7.54
N ASP A 224 -2.27 -20.78 8.06
CA ASP A 224 -3.72 -20.54 8.09
C ASP A 224 -4.04 -19.09 7.69
N PRO A 225 -4.06 -18.78 6.37
CA PRO A 225 -4.28 -17.43 5.87
C PRO A 225 -5.58 -16.81 6.37
N TYR A 226 -6.68 -17.57 6.36
CA TYR A 226 -7.99 -17.05 6.75
C TYR A 226 -8.09 -16.85 8.25
N GLY A 227 -7.72 -17.86 9.06
CA GLY A 227 -7.79 -17.75 10.51
C GLY A 227 -6.89 -16.64 11.05
N THR A 228 -5.66 -16.55 10.53
CA THR A 228 -4.70 -15.50 10.90
C THR A 228 -5.22 -14.12 10.49
N ALA A 229 -5.66 -13.93 9.24
CA ALA A 229 -6.17 -12.65 8.79
C ALA A 229 -7.43 -12.23 9.57
N SER A 230 -8.36 -13.16 9.80
CA SER A 230 -9.57 -12.90 10.57
C SER A 230 -9.26 -12.46 12.00
N GLN A 231 -8.26 -13.07 12.64
CA GLN A 231 -7.85 -12.71 14.00
C GLN A 231 -7.21 -11.33 14.03
N VAL A 232 -6.24 -11.06 13.16
CA VAL A 232 -5.56 -9.76 13.07
C VAL A 232 -6.55 -8.63 12.80
N LEU A 233 -7.49 -8.83 11.87
CA LEU A 233 -8.47 -7.81 11.52
C LEU A 233 -9.46 -7.57 12.67
N TRP A 234 -9.90 -8.62 13.36
CA TRP A 234 -10.73 -8.48 14.57
C TRP A 234 -10.02 -7.66 15.63
N ASP A 235 -8.78 -8.02 15.98
CA ASP A 235 -8.02 -7.40 17.07
C ASP A 235 -7.76 -5.91 16.85
N ASN A 236 -7.84 -5.44 15.59
CA ASN A 236 -7.64 -4.05 15.20
C ASN A 236 -8.95 -3.34 14.79
N ASP A 237 -10.13 -3.95 15.03
CA ASP A 237 -11.46 -3.43 14.65
C ASP A 237 -11.59 -3.09 13.14
N ILE A 238 -10.92 -3.86 12.30
CA ILE A 238 -10.91 -3.68 10.84
C ILE A 238 -11.91 -4.65 10.21
N LYS A 239 -12.78 -4.12 9.33
CA LYS A 239 -13.77 -4.92 8.61
C LYS A 239 -13.44 -4.97 7.13
N ILE A 240 -13.23 -6.18 6.62
CA ILE A 240 -13.10 -6.45 5.18
C ILE A 240 -14.36 -7.20 4.72
N THR A 241 -15.00 -6.66 3.68
CA THR A 241 -16.16 -7.31 3.06
C THR A 241 -15.71 -8.58 2.34
N ASN A 242 -16.43 -9.69 2.51
CA ASN A 242 -16.13 -10.99 1.88
C ASN A 242 -14.71 -11.51 2.16
N LEU A 243 -14.20 -11.39 3.39
CA LEU A 243 -12.84 -11.80 3.75
C LEU A 243 -12.46 -13.21 3.27
N SER A 244 -13.37 -14.19 3.33
CA SER A 244 -13.10 -15.55 2.84
C SER A 244 -12.70 -15.58 1.36
N GLU A 245 -13.45 -14.88 0.51
CA GLU A 245 -13.20 -14.80 -0.93
C GLU A 245 -11.92 -14.01 -1.25
N VAL A 246 -11.68 -12.92 -0.51
CA VAL A 246 -10.45 -12.13 -0.60
C VAL A 246 -9.22 -13.00 -0.29
N VAL A 247 -9.27 -13.77 0.80
CA VAL A 247 -8.17 -14.64 1.21
C VAL A 247 -7.99 -15.80 0.23
N GLU A 248 -9.07 -16.46 -0.21
CA GLU A 248 -8.99 -17.54 -1.20
C GLU A 248 -8.34 -17.07 -2.50
N THR A 249 -8.74 -15.89 -2.99
CA THR A 249 -8.17 -15.26 -4.19
C THR A 249 -6.70 -14.94 -3.98
N ALA A 250 -6.34 -14.28 -2.87
CA ALA A 250 -4.95 -13.93 -2.54
C ALA A 250 -4.03 -15.15 -2.45
N VAL A 251 -4.52 -16.24 -1.84
CA VAL A 251 -3.78 -17.51 -1.75
C VAL A 251 -3.55 -18.09 -3.13
N TRP A 252 -4.60 -18.17 -3.95
CA TRP A 252 -4.48 -18.71 -5.30
C TRP A 252 -3.52 -17.87 -6.17
N GLU A 253 -3.66 -16.54 -6.18
CA GLU A 253 -2.79 -15.64 -6.94
C GLU A 253 -1.32 -15.74 -6.52
N ALA A 254 -1.05 -15.75 -5.21
CA ALA A 254 0.31 -15.92 -4.70
C ALA A 254 0.92 -17.26 -5.15
N GLN A 255 0.12 -18.33 -5.18
CA GLN A 255 0.58 -19.63 -5.66
C GLN A 255 0.77 -19.65 -7.19
N ILE A 256 -0.07 -18.98 -7.97
CA ILE A 256 0.17 -18.81 -9.41
C ILE A 256 1.49 -18.08 -9.66
N LYS A 257 1.77 -16.99 -8.94
CA LYS A 257 3.00 -16.21 -9.09
C LYS A 257 4.26 -16.98 -8.70
N LEU A 258 4.22 -17.74 -7.60
CA LEU A 258 5.43 -18.32 -6.99
C LEU A 258 5.60 -19.83 -7.22
N VAL A 259 4.51 -20.58 -7.26
CA VAL A 259 4.53 -22.05 -7.35
C VAL A 259 4.53 -22.51 -8.80
N PHE A 260 3.74 -21.86 -9.67
CA PHE A 260 3.63 -22.25 -11.08
C PHE A 260 4.96 -22.24 -11.84
N PRO A 261 5.84 -21.22 -11.67
CA PRO A 261 7.16 -21.24 -12.30
C PRO A 261 8.02 -22.44 -11.87
N ARG A 262 7.91 -22.88 -10.61
CA ARG A 262 8.67 -24.02 -10.08
C ARG A 262 8.14 -25.36 -10.58
N LEU A 263 6.83 -25.47 -10.77
CA LEU A 263 6.20 -26.63 -11.42
C LEU A 263 6.71 -26.76 -12.87
N GLU A 264 6.84 -25.63 -13.55
CA GLU A 264 7.36 -25.57 -14.92
C GLU A 264 8.87 -25.89 -14.98
N ASP A 265 9.66 -25.38 -14.03
CA ASP A 265 11.07 -25.77 -13.88
C ASP A 265 11.25 -27.28 -13.69
N PHE A 266 10.43 -27.87 -12.81
CA PHE A 266 10.44 -29.32 -12.59
C PHE A 266 10.14 -30.09 -13.89
N ARG A 267 9.10 -29.67 -14.63
CA ARG A 267 8.75 -30.28 -15.93
C ARG A 267 9.91 -30.17 -16.91
N ARG A 268 10.48 -28.97 -17.08
CA ARG A 268 11.60 -28.71 -18.00
C ARG A 268 12.81 -29.59 -17.68
N ASN A 269 13.16 -29.71 -16.39
CA ASN A 269 14.27 -30.52 -15.94
C ASN A 269 14.06 -32.02 -16.26
N LEU A 270 12.86 -32.55 -16.04
CA LEU A 270 12.54 -33.94 -16.43
C LEU A 270 12.61 -34.16 -17.94
N VAL A 271 12.04 -33.24 -18.72
CA VAL A 271 12.05 -33.30 -20.19
C VAL A 271 13.49 -33.28 -20.72
N GLN A 272 14.35 -32.44 -20.14
CA GLN A 272 15.75 -32.37 -20.51
C GLN A 272 16.51 -33.65 -20.13
N LYS A 273 16.33 -34.14 -18.90
CA LYS A 273 17.00 -35.35 -18.42
C LYS A 273 16.63 -36.59 -19.24
N TYR A 274 15.37 -36.69 -19.67
CA TYR A 274 14.83 -37.85 -20.38
C TYR A 274 14.52 -37.59 -21.86
N ASN A 275 15.19 -36.61 -22.47
CA ASN A 275 14.88 -36.13 -23.82
C ASN A 275 14.80 -37.24 -24.86
N ASP A 276 15.82 -38.10 -24.94
CA ASP A 276 15.88 -39.19 -25.92
C ASP A 276 14.74 -40.20 -25.73
N LYS A 277 14.46 -40.56 -24.47
CA LYS A 277 13.41 -41.52 -24.13
C LYS A 277 12.03 -40.95 -24.43
N ILE A 278 11.83 -39.65 -24.18
CA ILE A 278 10.59 -38.95 -24.53
C ILE A 278 10.44 -38.90 -26.05
N LYS A 279 11.51 -38.57 -26.78
CA LYS A 279 11.51 -38.50 -28.25
C LYS A 279 11.09 -39.82 -28.91
N MET A 280 11.46 -40.96 -28.33
CA MET A 280 11.02 -42.28 -28.78
C MET A 280 9.52 -42.54 -28.61
N GLN A 281 8.83 -41.80 -27.74
CA GLN A 281 7.39 -41.90 -27.53
C GLN A 281 6.60 -40.92 -28.41
N LEU A 282 7.28 -39.99 -29.09
CA LEU A 282 6.67 -38.99 -29.96
C LEU A 282 6.46 -39.56 -31.38
N PRO A 283 5.46 -39.07 -32.12
CA PRO A 283 4.50 -38.03 -31.73
C PRO A 283 3.40 -38.55 -30.80
N ILE A 284 2.88 -37.67 -29.94
CA ILE A 284 1.69 -37.93 -29.12
C ILE A 284 0.61 -36.90 -29.41
N THR A 285 -0.63 -37.23 -29.07
CA THR A 285 -1.76 -36.30 -29.17
C THR A 285 -2.11 -35.80 -27.77
N SER A 286 -2.21 -34.49 -27.59
CA SER A 286 -2.67 -33.85 -26.35
C SER A 286 -4.15 -34.14 -26.09
N SER A 287 -4.64 -33.79 -24.90
CA SER A 287 -6.06 -33.86 -24.57
C SER A 287 -6.92 -32.91 -25.43
N SER A 288 -6.35 -31.86 -26.01
CA SER A 288 -7.01 -30.93 -26.93
C SER A 288 -7.00 -31.38 -28.39
N GLY A 289 -6.38 -32.53 -28.70
CA GLY A 289 -6.25 -33.04 -30.07
C GLY A 289 -5.02 -32.52 -30.83
N GLU A 290 -4.17 -31.72 -30.19
CA GLU A 290 -2.94 -31.20 -30.78
C GLU A 290 -1.87 -32.29 -30.89
N ARG A 291 -1.17 -32.35 -32.02
CA ARG A 291 -0.08 -33.30 -32.24
C ARG A 291 1.24 -32.70 -31.74
N ILE A 292 1.79 -33.30 -30.69
CA ILE A 292 3.07 -32.91 -30.09
C ILE A 292 4.18 -33.74 -30.72
N GLU A 293 5.16 -33.07 -31.32
CA GLU A 293 6.26 -33.71 -32.05
C GLU A 293 7.64 -33.48 -31.40
N LYS A 294 7.77 -32.49 -30.51
CA LYS A 294 9.03 -32.14 -29.85
C LYS A 294 8.95 -32.42 -28.34
N PRO A 295 10.03 -32.92 -27.72
CA PRO A 295 10.05 -33.14 -26.27
C PRO A 295 9.80 -31.88 -25.44
N SER A 296 10.29 -30.72 -25.89
CA SER A 296 10.11 -29.42 -25.19
C SER A 296 8.64 -29.06 -24.95
N ASP A 297 7.79 -29.47 -25.89
CA ASP A 297 6.38 -29.07 -25.98
C ASP A 297 5.48 -30.05 -25.19
N VAL A 298 6.07 -31.08 -24.57
CA VAL A 298 5.36 -32.06 -23.75
C VAL A 298 5.01 -31.43 -22.39
N GLU A 299 3.74 -31.09 -22.21
CA GLU A 299 3.20 -30.63 -20.93
C GLU A 299 3.24 -31.71 -19.83
N ILE A 300 3.07 -31.31 -18.57
CA ILE A 300 3.17 -32.21 -17.41
C ILE A 300 2.17 -33.38 -17.43
N GLY A 301 0.96 -33.17 -17.97
CA GLY A 301 -0.05 -34.22 -18.11
C GLY A 301 0.33 -35.30 -19.13
N PRO A 302 0.60 -34.93 -20.40
CA PRO A 302 1.17 -35.83 -21.41
C PRO A 302 2.45 -36.52 -20.93
N LEU A 303 3.35 -35.79 -20.25
CA LEU A 303 4.60 -36.34 -19.69
C LEU A 303 4.32 -37.48 -18.72
N PHE A 304 3.36 -37.31 -17.80
CA PHE A 304 2.93 -38.37 -16.88
C PHE A 304 2.44 -39.62 -17.64
N SER A 305 1.63 -39.43 -18.69
CA SER A 305 1.08 -40.54 -19.48
C SER A 305 2.17 -41.35 -20.18
N ILE A 306 3.09 -40.68 -20.88
CA ILE A 306 4.18 -41.37 -21.60
C ILE A 306 5.20 -41.98 -20.64
N ALA A 307 5.49 -41.33 -19.51
CA ALA A 307 6.39 -41.86 -18.49
C ALA A 307 5.84 -43.14 -17.86
N GLY A 308 4.52 -43.19 -17.60
CA GLY A 308 3.86 -44.37 -17.05
C GLY A 308 3.83 -45.54 -18.03
N LYS A 309 3.55 -45.28 -19.31
CA LYS A 309 3.54 -46.30 -20.36
C LYS A 309 4.94 -46.82 -20.69
N GLY A 310 5.88 -45.90 -20.91
CA GLY A 310 7.25 -46.21 -21.28
C GLY A 310 8.14 -46.66 -20.12
N LYS A 311 7.68 -46.49 -18.88
CA LYS A 311 8.39 -46.88 -17.63
C LYS A 311 9.86 -46.47 -17.63
N PHE A 312 10.13 -45.24 -18.07
CA PHE A 312 11.49 -44.78 -18.31
C PHE A 312 12.08 -43.89 -17.20
N LEU A 313 11.23 -43.46 -16.27
CA LEU A 313 11.60 -42.73 -15.06
C LEU A 313 11.92 -43.70 -13.91
N GLU A 314 12.74 -43.24 -12.97
CA GLU A 314 12.88 -43.91 -11.67
C GLU A 314 11.57 -43.81 -10.89
N LYS A 315 11.32 -44.79 -9.99
CA LYS A 315 10.07 -44.82 -9.20
C LYS A 315 9.86 -43.53 -8.41
N SER A 316 10.91 -43.03 -7.75
CA SER A 316 10.87 -41.78 -6.97
C SER A 316 10.53 -40.56 -7.83
N GLU A 317 11.06 -40.48 -9.05
CA GLU A 317 10.78 -39.39 -9.98
C GLU A 317 9.37 -39.48 -10.57
N PHE A 318 8.89 -40.70 -10.86
CA PHE A 318 7.52 -40.91 -11.30
C PHE A 318 6.51 -40.55 -10.21
N ASP A 319 6.77 -40.94 -8.96
CA ASP A 319 5.93 -40.58 -7.81
C ASP A 319 5.91 -39.05 -7.62
N MET A 320 7.04 -38.38 -7.78
CA MET A 320 7.13 -36.91 -7.72
C MET A 320 6.39 -36.24 -8.89
N LEU A 321 6.51 -36.78 -10.10
CA LEU A 321 5.78 -36.30 -11.28
C LEU A 321 4.26 -36.38 -11.06
N CYS A 322 3.77 -37.46 -10.44
CA CYS A 322 2.36 -37.59 -10.07
C CYS A 322 1.92 -36.44 -9.15
N LYS A 323 2.68 -36.21 -8.06
CA LYS A 323 2.36 -35.14 -7.09
C LYS A 323 2.42 -33.73 -7.71
N MET A 324 3.41 -33.47 -8.57
CA MET A 324 3.57 -32.18 -9.24
C MET A 324 2.48 -31.92 -10.27
N ARG A 325 2.04 -32.96 -11.00
CA ARG A 325 0.87 -32.88 -11.90
C ARG A 325 -0.40 -32.53 -11.13
N ASP A 326 -0.64 -33.20 -10.01
CA ASP A 326 -1.83 -32.95 -9.19
C ASP A 326 -1.83 -31.53 -8.63
N ALA A 327 -0.69 -31.05 -8.12
CA ALA A 327 -0.50 -29.66 -7.71
C ALA A 327 -0.79 -28.66 -8.85
N ARG A 328 -0.25 -28.90 -10.05
CA ARG A 328 -0.54 -28.04 -11.22
C ARG A 328 -2.02 -28.01 -11.56
N ASN A 329 -2.69 -29.16 -11.52
CA ASN A 329 -4.10 -29.27 -11.87
C ASN A 329 -4.99 -28.53 -10.88
N MET A 330 -4.71 -28.63 -9.58
CA MET A 330 -5.41 -27.83 -8.55
C MET A 330 -5.33 -26.33 -8.89
N LEU A 331 -4.13 -25.80 -9.10
CA LEU A 331 -3.94 -24.39 -9.44
C LEU A 331 -4.64 -23.98 -10.74
N ALA A 332 -4.62 -24.84 -11.75
CA ALA A 332 -5.29 -24.60 -13.04
C ALA A 332 -6.83 -24.61 -12.93
N HIS A 333 -7.39 -25.21 -11.89
CA HIS A 333 -8.82 -25.24 -11.58
C HIS A 333 -9.24 -24.23 -10.51
N SER A 334 -8.40 -23.22 -10.26
CA SER A 334 -8.64 -22.19 -9.23
C SER A 334 -8.69 -22.72 -7.79
N GLU A 335 -8.09 -23.89 -7.53
CA GLU A 335 -7.95 -24.45 -6.19
C GLU A 335 -6.57 -24.14 -5.61
N SER A 336 -6.52 -23.87 -4.31
CA SER A 336 -5.25 -23.65 -3.59
C SER A 336 -4.66 -24.94 -3.04
N ILE A 337 -3.34 -25.00 -2.99
CA ILE A 337 -2.58 -26.09 -2.39
C ILE A 337 -2.31 -25.73 -0.92
N LYS A 338 -2.53 -26.67 0.00
CA LYS A 338 -2.20 -26.47 1.42
C LYS A 338 -0.71 -26.21 1.63
N PHE A 339 -0.38 -25.34 2.57
CA PHE A 339 1.01 -24.93 2.83
C PHE A 339 1.96 -26.10 3.17
N ASP A 340 1.52 -27.06 3.99
CA ASP A 340 2.32 -28.26 4.28
C ASP A 340 2.65 -29.09 3.03
N LYS A 341 1.71 -29.15 2.08
CA LYS A 341 1.93 -29.83 0.82
C LYS A 341 2.95 -29.09 -0.05
N LEU A 342 2.90 -27.77 -0.05
CA LEU A 342 3.89 -26.93 -0.74
C LEU A 342 5.30 -27.13 -0.16
N LYS A 343 5.43 -27.23 1.17
CA LYS A 343 6.68 -27.58 1.87
C LYS A 343 7.17 -28.98 1.49
N GLU A 344 6.29 -29.98 1.47
CA GLU A 344 6.62 -31.37 1.08
C GLU A 344 7.18 -31.42 -0.35
N LEU A 345 6.57 -30.67 -1.27
CA LEU A 345 6.97 -30.60 -2.68
C LEU A 345 8.19 -29.70 -2.92
N LYS A 346 8.71 -29.05 -1.87
CA LYS A 346 9.81 -28.05 -1.96
C LYS A 346 9.48 -26.90 -2.90
N LEU A 347 8.21 -26.56 -3.02
CA LEU A 347 7.73 -25.45 -3.82
C LEU A 347 7.86 -24.13 -3.05
N ILE A 348 7.92 -24.17 -1.71
CA ILE A 348 8.14 -23.02 -0.82
C ILE A 348 9.18 -23.35 0.27
#